data_AF-A0A6J4HRG8-F1
#
_entry.id   AF-A0A6J4HRG8-F1
#
_cell.length_a   1.000
_cell.length_b   1.000
_cell.length_c   1.000
_cell.angle_alpha   90.00
_cell.angle_beta   90.00
_cell.angle_gamma   90.00
#
_symmetry.space_group_name_H-M   'P 1'
#
loop_
_entity.id
_entity.type
_entity.pdbx_description
1 polymer ?
#
loop_
_entity_poly.entity_id
_entity_poly.type
_entity_poly.pdbx_seq_one_letter_code
_entity_poly.pdbx_strand_id
1 'polypeptide(L)'
;SEIIAALRSPFPWETLEVRPGAVRKDGSGALALAYADPRVYQARLDTVVGPANWSVDFAPWGENKLICRLTIFGIVKSSTGEADSRDPNAGTVAEAQAFKRACVAFGVGRFLYDLPQVWARGSGDSKNFKFDNPVRIVAEMRHKYELAHPKPTLVLPTRDPEPIPHTDPARPARPIPLRSTRSAPAHKQAAARTALEAAERRTGLARS
;
A
#
# COMPACT_ATOMS: atom_id res chain seq x y z
N SER A 1 -12.58 8.63 -5.71
CA SER A 1 -12.14 7.50 -6.54
C SER A 1 -11.74 6.35 -5.62
N GLU A 2 -12.28 5.15 -5.86
CA GLU A 2 -12.04 3.93 -5.08
C GLU A 2 -10.55 3.56 -5.02
N ILE A 3 -9.82 3.71 -6.15
CA ILE A 3 -8.37 3.46 -6.24
C ILE A 3 -7.59 4.35 -5.27
N ILE A 4 -7.90 5.65 -5.22
CA ILE A 4 -7.20 6.59 -4.33
C ILE A 4 -7.46 6.24 -2.86
N ALA A 5 -8.67 5.81 -2.51
CA ALA A 5 -8.98 5.35 -1.15
C ALA A 5 -8.21 4.06 -0.80
N ALA A 6 -8.15 3.11 -1.73
CA ALA A 6 -7.42 1.85 -1.56
C ALA A 6 -5.89 2.05 -1.45
N LEU A 7 -5.31 2.99 -2.22
CA LEU A 7 -3.90 3.38 -2.11
C LEU A 7 -3.59 4.04 -0.76
N ARG A 8 -4.51 4.87 -0.26
CA ARG A 8 -4.36 5.59 1.03
C ARG A 8 -4.64 4.74 2.26
N SER A 9 -5.22 3.56 2.09
CA SER A 9 -5.58 2.69 3.22
C SER A 9 -4.32 2.30 4.02
N PRO A 10 -4.41 2.24 5.37
CA PRO A 10 -3.31 1.78 6.20
C PRO A 10 -2.75 0.42 5.74
N PHE A 11 -1.44 0.24 5.90
CA PHE A 11 -0.82 -1.08 5.75
C PHE A 11 -1.31 -2.04 6.84
N PRO A 12 -1.21 -3.36 6.61
CA PRO A 12 -1.41 -4.31 7.71
C PRO A 12 -0.43 -3.97 8.84
N TRP A 13 -0.95 -3.79 10.06
CA TRP A 13 -0.19 -3.22 11.17
C TRP A 13 1.00 -4.10 11.57
N GLU A 14 0.87 -5.40 11.40
CA GLU A 14 1.91 -6.41 11.60
C GLU A 14 3.11 -6.26 10.65
N THR A 15 2.97 -5.52 9.55
CA THR A 15 4.07 -5.22 8.62
C THR A 15 4.83 -3.95 8.99
N LEU A 16 4.39 -3.23 10.03
CA LEU A 16 5.08 -2.05 10.51
C LEU A 16 6.17 -2.43 11.49
N GLU A 17 7.32 -1.80 11.31
CA GLU A 17 8.45 -1.85 12.22
C GLU A 17 8.65 -0.48 12.85
N VAL A 18 9.36 -0.44 13.97
CA VAL A 18 9.71 0.81 14.67
C VAL A 18 11.21 0.92 14.82
N ARG A 19 11.73 2.11 14.51
CA ARG A 19 13.12 2.48 14.77
C ARG A 19 13.20 3.62 15.77
N PRO A 20 14.29 3.70 16.55
CA PRO A 20 14.51 4.83 17.45
C PRO A 20 14.69 6.13 16.65
N GLY A 21 13.99 7.17 17.10
CA GLY A 21 14.23 8.57 16.75
C GLY A 21 15.06 9.23 17.86
N ALA A 22 14.52 10.28 18.46
CA ALA A 22 15.15 10.94 19.61
C ALA A 22 15.25 9.97 20.81
N VAL A 23 16.47 9.75 21.32
CA VAL A 23 16.75 8.93 22.51
C VAL A 23 16.91 9.84 23.73
N ARG A 24 16.35 9.43 24.88
CA ARG A 24 16.51 10.16 26.15
C ARG A 24 17.98 10.17 26.59
N LYS A 25 18.37 11.20 27.33
CA LYS A 25 19.75 11.34 27.84
C LYS A 25 20.18 10.19 28.75
N ASP A 26 19.25 9.62 29.49
CA ASP A 26 19.47 8.48 30.39
C ASP A 26 19.46 7.12 29.65
N GLY A 27 19.23 7.10 28.33
CA GLY A 27 19.14 5.89 27.53
C GLY A 27 17.93 4.99 27.83
N SER A 28 16.95 5.47 28.61
CA SER A 28 15.84 4.63 29.10
C SER A 28 14.62 4.57 28.17
N GLY A 29 14.65 5.34 27.09
CA GLY A 29 13.54 5.42 26.15
C GLY A 29 13.88 6.21 24.90
N ALA A 30 13.11 5.98 23.84
CA ALA A 30 13.21 6.70 22.58
C ALA A 30 11.84 6.99 21.99
N LEU A 31 11.77 8.04 21.18
CA LEU A 31 10.65 8.28 20.29
C LEU A 31 10.62 7.18 19.23
N ALA A 32 9.52 6.44 19.13
CA ALA A 32 9.36 5.41 18.11
C ALA A 32 8.91 6.03 16.79
N LEU A 33 9.66 5.72 15.72
CA LEU A 33 9.34 6.11 14.36
C LEU A 33 8.93 4.87 13.58
N ALA A 34 7.65 4.78 13.21
CA ALA A 34 7.14 3.68 12.42
C ALA A 34 7.63 3.77 10.96
N TYR A 35 7.95 2.62 10.38
CA TYR A 35 8.22 2.47 8.96
C TYR A 35 7.74 1.11 8.48
N ALA A 36 7.67 0.94 7.15
CA ALA A 36 7.44 -0.33 6.52
C ALA A 36 8.55 -0.62 5.51
N ASP A 37 8.81 -1.91 5.26
CA ASP A 37 9.70 -2.37 4.20
C ASP A 37 9.18 -1.91 2.82
N PRO A 38 10.05 -1.55 1.87
CA PRO A 38 9.64 -1.19 0.51
C PRO A 38 8.72 -2.22 -0.17
N ARG A 39 8.84 -3.52 0.15
CA ARG A 39 7.97 -4.57 -0.41
C ARG A 39 6.52 -4.43 0.02
N VAL A 40 6.24 -3.82 1.17
CA VAL A 40 4.87 -3.52 1.61
C VAL A 40 4.22 -2.50 0.68
N TYR A 41 5.00 -1.52 0.21
CA TYR A 41 4.55 -0.54 -0.77
C TYR A 41 4.33 -1.18 -2.15
N GLN A 42 5.26 -2.03 -2.60
CA GLN A 42 5.13 -2.76 -3.87
C GLN A 42 3.88 -3.65 -3.87
N ALA A 43 3.68 -4.43 -2.81
CA ALA A 43 2.49 -5.27 -2.65
C ALA A 43 1.18 -4.47 -2.68
N ARG A 44 1.17 -3.26 -2.07
CA ARG A 44 0.02 -2.35 -2.16
C ARG A 44 -0.22 -1.88 -3.60
N LEU A 45 0.82 -1.52 -4.34
CA LEU A 45 0.71 -1.11 -5.74
C LEU A 45 0.18 -2.27 -6.60
N ASP A 46 0.77 -3.46 -6.47
CA ASP A 46 0.34 -4.66 -7.19
C ASP A 46 -1.13 -4.99 -6.92
N THR A 47 -1.55 -4.93 -5.66
CA THR A 47 -2.92 -5.26 -5.27
C THR A 47 -3.93 -4.23 -5.79
N VAL A 48 -3.59 -2.94 -5.74
CA VAL A 48 -4.57 -1.86 -5.99
C VAL A 48 -4.61 -1.45 -7.45
N VAL A 49 -3.44 -1.35 -8.11
CA VAL A 49 -3.35 -0.89 -9.50
C VAL A 49 -2.93 -2.00 -10.45
N GLY A 50 -2.37 -3.11 -9.97
CA GLY A 50 -1.87 -4.20 -10.80
C GLY A 50 -0.42 -3.97 -11.24
N PRO A 51 0.43 -5.03 -11.31
CA PRO A 51 1.86 -4.90 -11.58
C PRO A 51 2.19 -4.28 -12.95
N ALA A 52 1.31 -4.42 -13.94
CA ALA A 52 1.50 -3.84 -15.27
C ALA A 52 1.22 -2.32 -15.34
N ASN A 53 0.66 -1.73 -14.28
CA ASN A 53 0.17 -0.35 -14.27
C ASN A 53 1.00 0.60 -13.43
N TRP A 54 2.11 0.12 -12.87
CA TRP A 54 3.09 0.97 -12.21
C TRP A 54 4.51 0.62 -12.64
N SER A 55 5.39 1.60 -12.59
CA SER A 55 6.81 1.43 -12.87
C SER A 55 7.63 2.46 -12.09
N VAL A 56 8.91 2.16 -11.90
CA VAL A 56 9.85 3.04 -11.21
C VAL A 56 11.09 3.24 -12.07
N ASP A 57 11.53 4.48 -12.13
CA ASP A 57 12.82 4.89 -12.68
C ASP A 57 13.63 5.60 -11.60
N PHE A 58 14.91 5.24 -11.47
CA PHE A 58 15.85 5.90 -10.56
C PHE A 58 16.94 6.61 -11.34
N ALA A 59 17.26 7.83 -10.93
CA ALA A 59 18.37 8.59 -11.49
C ALA A 59 19.23 9.20 -10.38
N PRO A 60 20.56 9.26 -10.55
CA PRO A 60 21.44 10.03 -9.67
C PRO A 60 21.02 11.50 -9.57
N TRP A 61 21.15 12.06 -8.38
CA TRP A 61 20.95 13.48 -8.13
C TRP A 61 22.06 14.05 -7.25
N GLY A 62 23.23 14.22 -7.84
CA GLY A 62 24.46 14.49 -7.10
C GLY A 62 25.07 13.21 -6.56
N GLU A 63 26.02 13.35 -5.63
CA GLU A 63 26.89 12.25 -5.19
C GLU A 63 26.17 11.20 -4.32
N ASN A 64 25.33 11.65 -3.39
CA ASN A 64 24.73 10.79 -2.34
C ASN A 64 23.20 10.80 -2.34
N LYS A 65 22.58 11.21 -3.45
CA LYS A 65 21.12 11.28 -3.56
C LYS A 65 20.63 10.64 -4.85
N LEU A 66 19.42 10.10 -4.77
CA LEU A 66 18.69 9.52 -5.89
C LEU A 66 17.35 10.21 -6.04
N ILE A 67 16.90 10.40 -7.27
CA ILE A 67 15.51 10.73 -7.60
C ILE A 67 14.82 9.42 -8.00
N CYS A 68 13.70 9.13 -7.35
CA CYS A 68 12.75 8.10 -7.78
C CYS A 68 11.61 8.77 -8.54
N ARG A 69 11.27 8.25 -9.73
CA ARG A 69 10.07 8.60 -10.49
C ARG A 69 9.13 7.39 -10.48
N LEU A 70 8.05 7.48 -9.71
CA LEU A 70 7.01 6.46 -9.68
C LEU A 70 5.92 6.85 -10.68
N THR A 71 5.66 5.96 -11.62
CA THR A 71 4.56 6.08 -12.58
C THR A 71 3.41 5.18 -12.14
N ILE A 72 2.18 5.70 -12.09
CA ILE A 72 0.95 4.91 -11.89
C ILE A 72 -0.05 5.33 -12.96
N PHE A 73 -0.51 4.40 -13.79
CA PHE A 73 -1.39 4.66 -14.95
C PHE A 73 -0.92 5.84 -15.82
N GLY A 74 0.40 5.92 -16.06
CA GLY A 74 1.02 7.00 -16.85
C GLY A 74 1.23 8.33 -16.12
N ILE A 75 0.73 8.49 -14.90
CA ILE A 75 0.99 9.69 -14.08
C ILE A 75 2.29 9.50 -13.31
N VAL A 76 3.20 10.46 -13.43
CA VAL A 76 4.49 10.45 -12.73
C VAL A 76 4.44 11.36 -11.50
N LYS A 77 4.91 10.84 -10.36
CA LYS A 77 5.33 11.67 -9.22
C LYS A 77 6.71 11.23 -8.78
N SER A 78 7.50 12.18 -8.32
CA SER A 78 8.87 11.92 -7.92
C SER A 78 9.16 12.38 -6.51
N SER A 79 10.18 11.77 -5.93
CA SER A 79 10.78 12.22 -4.68
C SER A 79 12.23 11.75 -4.59
N THR A 80 12.90 12.16 -3.53
CA THR A 80 14.34 11.99 -3.37
C THR A 80 14.69 11.16 -2.15
N GLY A 81 15.73 10.38 -2.33
CA GLY A 81 16.39 9.56 -1.32
C GLY A 81 17.80 10.04 -1.09
N GLU A 82 18.29 9.93 0.14
CA GLU A 82 19.67 10.26 0.46
C GLU A 82 20.23 9.22 1.44
N ALA A 83 21.53 9.03 1.41
CA ALA A 83 22.21 8.15 2.36
C ALA A 83 23.59 8.73 2.71
N ASP A 84 24.13 8.30 3.83
CA ASP A 84 25.52 8.58 4.19
C ASP A 84 26.44 7.79 3.23
N SER A 85 27.37 8.46 2.56
CA SER A 85 28.32 7.81 1.64
C SER A 85 29.22 6.78 2.31
N ARG A 86 29.35 6.82 3.64
CA ARG A 86 30.11 5.86 4.43
C ARG A 86 29.33 4.58 4.75
N ASP A 87 28.01 4.58 4.54
CA ASP A 87 27.21 3.37 4.70
C ASP A 87 27.52 2.41 3.54
N PRO A 88 27.97 1.18 3.80
CA PRO A 88 28.18 0.18 2.74
C PRO A 88 26.90 -0.10 1.93
N ASN A 89 25.73 0.23 2.47
CA ASN A 89 24.43 0.10 1.82
C ASN A 89 23.85 1.43 1.34
N ALA A 90 24.66 2.49 1.19
CA ALA A 90 24.19 3.84 0.85
C ALA A 90 23.21 3.87 -0.33
N GLY A 91 23.52 3.15 -1.41
CA GLY A 91 22.66 3.10 -2.61
C GLY A 91 21.27 2.54 -2.31
N THR A 92 21.17 1.42 -1.59
CA THR A 92 19.89 0.77 -1.28
C THR A 92 19.08 1.57 -0.25
N VAL A 93 19.75 2.24 0.70
CA VAL A 93 19.12 3.15 1.66
C VAL A 93 18.49 4.35 0.93
N ALA A 94 19.24 4.98 0.03
CA ALA A 94 18.74 6.09 -0.77
C ALA A 94 17.58 5.65 -1.68
N GLU A 95 17.71 4.51 -2.37
CA GLU A 95 16.65 3.97 -3.23
C GLU A 95 15.35 3.72 -2.45
N ALA A 96 15.44 3.02 -1.33
CA ALA A 96 14.29 2.72 -0.47
C ALA A 96 13.63 4.00 0.07
N GLN A 97 14.41 5.01 0.46
CA GLN A 97 13.87 6.29 0.89
C GLN A 97 13.15 7.01 -0.26
N ALA A 98 13.79 7.11 -1.44
CA ALA A 98 13.24 7.80 -2.59
C ALA A 98 11.92 7.18 -3.03
N PHE A 99 11.89 5.84 -3.13
CA PHE A 99 10.71 5.08 -3.51
C PHE A 99 9.54 5.29 -2.54
N LYS A 100 9.77 5.09 -1.24
CA LYS A 100 8.72 5.29 -0.22
C LYS A 100 8.16 6.70 -0.24
N ARG A 101 8.99 7.73 -0.46
CA ARG A 101 8.52 9.13 -0.56
C ARG A 101 7.76 9.41 -1.86
N ALA A 102 8.16 8.82 -2.99
CA ALA A 102 7.41 8.93 -4.24
C ALA A 102 6.01 8.27 -4.11
N CYS A 103 5.94 7.10 -3.46
CA CYS A 103 4.67 6.43 -3.11
C CYS A 103 3.73 7.33 -2.29
N VAL A 104 4.27 8.05 -1.30
CA VAL A 104 3.50 8.95 -0.42
C VAL A 104 2.83 10.08 -1.22
N ALA A 105 3.42 10.50 -2.34
CA ALA A 105 2.83 11.53 -3.21
C ALA A 105 1.54 11.04 -3.92
N PHE A 106 1.35 9.72 -4.05
CA PHE A 106 0.09 9.08 -4.48
C PHE A 106 -0.83 8.69 -3.30
N GLY A 107 -0.36 8.84 -2.06
CA GLY A 107 -1.08 8.49 -0.84
C GLY A 107 -0.68 7.15 -0.22
N VAL A 108 0.15 6.35 -0.89
CA VAL A 108 0.59 5.05 -0.39
C VAL A 108 1.54 5.23 0.79
N GLY A 109 1.17 4.66 1.95
CA GLY A 109 1.92 4.83 3.19
C GLY A 109 1.84 6.24 3.80
N ARG A 110 0.93 7.11 3.31
CA ARG A 110 0.77 8.48 3.83
C ARG A 110 0.41 8.49 5.31
N PHE A 111 -0.42 7.53 5.75
CA PHE A 111 -0.87 7.41 7.13
C PHE A 111 0.28 7.28 8.15
N LEU A 112 1.46 6.80 7.73
CA LEU A 112 2.63 6.70 8.62
C LEU A 112 3.09 8.07 9.14
N TYR A 113 2.83 9.15 8.39
CA TYR A 113 3.11 10.52 8.81
C TYR A 113 2.04 11.09 9.75
N ASP A 114 0.85 10.48 9.77
CA ASP A 114 -0.27 10.86 10.62
C ASP A 114 -0.30 10.01 11.91
N LEU A 115 0.67 9.10 12.09
CA LEU A 115 0.78 8.29 13.29
C LEU A 115 1.18 9.16 14.50
N PRO A 116 0.60 8.89 15.68
CA PRO A 116 0.91 9.63 16.89
C PRO A 116 2.34 9.33 17.34
N GLN A 117 2.97 10.34 17.95
CA GLN A 117 4.26 10.17 18.60
C GLN A 117 4.12 9.29 19.84
N VAL A 118 4.87 8.18 19.88
CA VAL A 118 4.91 7.26 21.02
C VAL A 118 6.33 7.21 21.56
N TRP A 119 6.50 7.59 22.83
CA TRP A 119 7.75 7.38 23.56
C TRP A 119 7.69 6.02 24.23
N ALA A 120 8.68 5.16 23.94
CA ALA A 120 8.69 3.80 24.44
C ALA A 120 10.00 3.47 25.17
N ARG A 121 9.91 2.49 26.07
CA ARG A 121 11.03 1.97 26.85
C ARG A 121 11.96 1.12 25.99
N GLY A 122 13.22 1.17 26.36
CA GLY A 122 14.30 0.44 25.73
C GLY A 122 15.62 0.77 26.39
N SER A 123 16.70 0.35 25.75
CA SER A 123 18.06 0.59 26.22
C SER A 123 19.02 0.84 25.06
N GLY A 124 20.03 1.66 25.32
CA GLY A 124 21.12 1.96 24.38
C GLY A 124 21.35 3.46 24.19
N ASP A 125 22.29 3.78 23.32
CA ASP A 125 22.61 5.16 22.93
C ASP A 125 21.89 5.56 21.63
N SER A 126 22.13 6.78 21.15
CA SER A 126 21.52 7.28 19.92
C SER A 126 21.86 6.48 18.65
N LYS A 127 22.91 5.64 18.67
CA LYS A 127 23.32 4.83 17.52
C LYS A 127 22.81 3.39 17.60
N ASN A 128 22.68 2.84 18.80
CA ASN A 128 22.43 1.41 19.04
C ASN A 128 21.21 1.13 19.94
N PHE A 129 20.27 2.07 20.03
CA PHE A 129 19.06 1.90 20.85
C PHE A 129 18.17 0.74 20.38
N LYS A 130 17.65 -0.04 21.34
CA LYS A 130 16.70 -1.12 21.09
C LYS A 130 15.47 -0.96 21.98
N PHE A 131 14.28 -1.09 21.40
CA PHE A 131 13.02 -1.10 22.13
C PHE A 131 12.79 -2.46 22.81
N ASP A 132 12.21 -2.44 24.02
CA ASP A 132 11.92 -3.66 24.78
C ASP A 132 10.79 -4.48 24.13
N ASN A 133 9.78 -3.80 23.57
CA ASN A 133 8.62 -4.45 22.97
C ASN A 133 8.10 -3.66 21.76
N PRO A 134 8.72 -3.80 20.57
CA PRO A 134 8.33 -3.07 19.37
C PRO A 134 6.89 -3.36 18.91
N VAL A 135 6.39 -4.59 19.10
CA VAL A 135 5.02 -4.97 18.73
C VAL A 135 3.98 -4.18 19.52
N ARG A 136 4.20 -4.00 20.84
CA ARG A 136 3.29 -3.23 21.68
C ARG A 136 3.26 -1.74 21.30
N ILE A 137 4.39 -1.20 20.84
CA ILE A 137 4.48 0.18 20.34
C ILE A 137 3.58 0.36 19.11
N VAL A 138 3.67 -0.56 18.14
CA VAL A 138 2.83 -0.53 16.95
C VAL A 138 1.34 -0.67 17.31
N ALA A 139 1.01 -1.55 18.27
CA ALA A 139 -0.37 -1.69 18.77
C ALA A 139 -0.89 -0.40 19.42
N GLU A 140 -0.07 0.32 20.18
CA GLU A 140 -0.41 1.61 20.77
C GLU A 140 -0.62 2.68 19.68
N MET A 141 0.28 2.76 18.70
CA MET A 141 0.16 3.66 17.55
C MET A 141 -1.14 3.40 16.78
N ARG A 142 -1.45 2.12 16.52
CA ARG A 142 -2.70 1.70 15.88
C ARG A 142 -3.92 2.18 16.64
N HIS A 143 -3.98 1.88 17.93
CA HIS A 143 -5.15 2.22 18.76
C HIS A 143 -5.43 3.72 18.73
N LYS A 144 -4.39 4.53 18.93
CA LYS A 144 -4.51 5.99 18.87
C LYS A 144 -4.85 6.52 17.47
N TYR A 145 -4.28 5.92 16.42
CA TYR A 145 -4.61 6.27 15.04
C TYR A 145 -6.08 6.00 14.71
N GLU A 146 -6.61 4.83 15.11
CA GLU A 146 -8.00 4.43 14.89
C GLU A 146 -8.99 5.32 15.66
N LEU A 147 -8.64 5.78 16.86
CA LEU A 147 -9.44 6.75 17.62
C LEU A 147 -9.52 8.12 16.91
N ALA A 148 -8.42 8.57 16.29
CA ALA A 148 -8.37 9.83 15.56
C ALA A 148 -9.00 9.74 14.14
N HIS A 149 -9.08 8.53 13.58
CA HIS A 149 -9.56 8.26 12.23
C HIS A 149 -10.68 7.21 12.24
N PRO A 150 -11.86 7.55 12.78
CA PRO A 150 -12.97 6.62 12.82
C PRO A 150 -13.29 6.16 11.40
N LYS A 151 -13.33 4.84 11.19
CA LYS A 151 -13.78 4.29 9.91
C LYS A 151 -15.21 4.76 9.65
N PRO A 152 -15.58 5.10 8.42
CA PRO A 152 -16.98 5.35 8.10
C PRO A 152 -17.76 4.09 8.46
N THR A 153 -18.59 4.17 9.49
CA THR A 153 -19.55 3.11 9.80
C THR A 153 -20.49 3.05 8.61
N LEU A 154 -20.41 1.98 7.83
CA LEU A 154 -21.48 1.63 6.89
C LEU A 154 -22.69 1.30 7.76
N VAL A 155 -23.54 2.30 8.01
CA VAL A 155 -24.88 2.05 8.51
C VAL A 155 -25.61 1.35 7.37
N LEU A 156 -25.61 0.02 7.38
CA LEU A 156 -26.50 -0.73 6.50
C LEU A 156 -27.91 -0.26 6.85
N PRO A 157 -28.69 0.30 5.90
CA PRO A 157 -30.09 0.54 6.17
C PRO A 157 -30.68 -0.82 6.56
N THR A 158 -31.18 -0.91 7.79
CA THR A 158 -32.08 -2.00 8.17
C THR A 158 -33.25 -1.90 7.21
N ARG A 159 -33.25 -2.74 6.18
CA ARG A 159 -34.48 -3.01 5.44
C ARG A 159 -35.39 -3.64 6.47
N ASP A 160 -36.47 -2.95 6.82
CA ASP A 160 -37.59 -3.61 7.47
C ASP A 160 -37.87 -4.89 6.69
N PRO A 161 -38.05 -6.05 7.37
CA PRO A 161 -38.36 -7.28 6.66
C PRO A 161 -39.63 -7.03 5.84
N GLU A 162 -39.47 -7.03 4.52
CA GLU A 162 -40.59 -6.95 3.59
C GLU A 162 -41.51 -8.13 3.91
N PRO A 163 -42.83 -7.91 4.10
CA PRO A 163 -43.75 -8.98 4.44
C PRO A 163 -43.67 -10.05 3.36
N ILE A 164 -43.30 -11.28 3.76
CA ILE A 164 -43.20 -12.43 2.87
C ILE A 164 -44.56 -12.57 2.19
N PRO A 165 -44.66 -12.52 0.84
CA PRO A 165 -45.92 -12.76 0.16
C PRO A 165 -46.37 -14.18 0.45
N HIS A 166 -47.52 -14.34 1.10
CA HIS A 166 -48.17 -15.64 1.21
C HIS A 166 -48.52 -16.09 -0.21
N THR A 167 -47.81 -17.09 -0.73
CA THR A 167 -48.14 -17.74 -2.00
C THR A 167 -49.46 -18.50 -1.84
N ASP A 168 -50.51 -17.99 -2.49
CA ASP A 168 -51.76 -18.70 -2.74
C ASP A 168 -51.47 -19.93 -3.65
N PRO A 169 -51.78 -21.17 -3.23
CA PRO A 169 -51.41 -22.38 -3.96
C PRO A 169 -52.17 -22.60 -5.29
N ALA A 170 -53.08 -21.70 -5.68
CA ALA A 170 -53.97 -21.92 -6.84
C ALA A 170 -53.51 -21.28 -8.17
N ARG A 171 -52.31 -20.68 -8.28
CA ARG A 171 -51.86 -20.05 -9.53
C ARG A 171 -50.95 -20.96 -10.37
N PRO A 172 -51.31 -21.35 -11.61
CA PRO A 172 -50.42 -22.14 -12.45
C PRO A 172 -49.15 -21.34 -12.77
N ALA A 173 -47.99 -21.99 -12.59
CA ALA A 173 -46.69 -21.41 -12.86
C ALA A 173 -46.57 -21.02 -14.34
N ARG A 174 -46.24 -19.75 -14.62
CA ARG A 174 -45.80 -19.35 -15.96
C ARG A 174 -44.42 -19.95 -16.24
N PRO A 175 -44.13 -20.36 -17.49
CA PRO A 175 -42.79 -20.80 -17.86
C PRO A 175 -41.79 -19.67 -17.61
N ILE A 176 -40.74 -19.96 -16.85
CA ILE A 176 -39.59 -19.06 -16.67
C ILE A 176 -38.86 -19.01 -18.02
N PRO A 177 -38.69 -17.84 -18.65
CA PRO A 177 -37.87 -17.76 -19.85
C PRO A 177 -36.41 -18.06 -19.47
N LEU A 178 -35.80 -19.05 -20.13
CA LEU A 178 -34.38 -19.33 -20.00
C LEU A 178 -33.60 -18.05 -20.28
N ARG A 179 -32.98 -17.49 -19.24
CA ARG A 179 -32.08 -16.35 -19.38
C ARG A 179 -30.82 -16.86 -20.08
N SER A 180 -30.72 -16.57 -21.37
CA SER A 180 -29.48 -16.73 -22.14
C SER A 180 -28.35 -16.00 -21.41
N THR A 181 -27.40 -16.78 -20.90
CA THR A 181 -26.13 -16.28 -20.39
C THR A 181 -25.31 -15.79 -21.58
N ARG A 182 -25.39 -14.48 -21.88
CA ARG A 182 -24.42 -13.85 -22.78
C ARG A 182 -23.05 -13.95 -22.11
N SER A 183 -22.22 -14.86 -22.61
CA SER A 183 -20.78 -14.88 -22.37
C SER A 183 -20.18 -13.56 -22.84
N ALA A 184 -19.18 -13.06 -22.10
CA ALA A 184 -18.44 -11.86 -22.46
C ALA A 184 -17.77 -12.03 -23.85
N PRO A 185 -17.64 -10.98 -24.68
CA PRO A 185 -17.18 -11.14 -26.05
C PRO A 185 -15.69 -11.46 -26.09
N ALA A 186 -15.34 -12.55 -26.78
CA ALA A 186 -13.98 -13.04 -27.05
C ALA A 186 -13.01 -11.98 -27.63
N HIS A 187 -13.53 -10.86 -28.15
CA HIS A 187 -12.75 -9.75 -28.68
C HIS A 187 -11.82 -9.07 -27.66
N LYS A 188 -12.17 -9.01 -26.36
CA LYS A 188 -11.30 -8.36 -25.36
C LYS A 188 -10.11 -9.23 -24.95
N GLN A 189 -10.23 -10.56 -25.03
CA GLN A 189 -9.14 -11.49 -24.73
C GLN A 189 -8.17 -11.61 -25.92
N ALA A 190 -8.66 -11.51 -27.15
CA ALA A 190 -7.81 -11.47 -28.35
C ALA A 190 -6.91 -10.22 -28.37
N ALA A 191 -7.48 -9.03 -28.09
CA ALA A 191 -6.70 -7.78 -28.06
C ALA A 191 -5.60 -7.78 -26.98
N ALA A 192 -5.89 -8.36 -25.81
CA ALA A 192 -4.90 -8.50 -24.73
C ALA A 192 -3.75 -9.46 -25.10
N ARG A 193 -4.03 -10.56 -25.82
CA ARG A 193 -3.00 -11.49 -26.30
C ARG A 193 -2.13 -10.86 -27.39
N THR A 194 -2.72 -10.14 -28.34
CA THR A 194 -1.96 -9.46 -29.40
C THR A 194 -1.05 -8.36 -28.84
N ALA A 195 -1.50 -7.63 -27.81
CA ALA A 195 -0.68 -6.62 -27.14
C ALA A 195 0.51 -7.25 -26.38
N LEU A 196 0.31 -8.41 -25.75
CA LEU A 196 1.37 -9.15 -25.07
C LEU A 196 2.42 -9.68 -26.05
N GLU A 197 2.01 -10.31 -27.14
CA GLU A 197 2.93 -10.82 -28.17
C GLU A 197 3.69 -9.69 -28.89
N ALA A 198 3.10 -8.50 -29.00
CA ALA A 198 3.78 -7.32 -29.54
C ALA A 198 4.84 -6.77 -28.56
N ALA A 199 4.58 -6.86 -27.25
CA ALA A 199 5.54 -6.48 -26.21
C ALA A 199 6.71 -7.48 -26.12
N GLU A 200 6.43 -8.79 -26.18
CA GLU A 200 7.46 -9.85 -26.13
C GLU A 200 8.40 -9.80 -27.35
N ARG A 201 7.88 -9.45 -28.53
CA ARG A 201 8.70 -9.23 -29.74
C ARG A 201 9.60 -7.99 -29.65
N ARG A 202 9.19 -6.95 -28.90
CA ARG A 202 10.00 -5.73 -28.69
C ARG A 202 11.10 -5.90 -27.66
N THR A 203 10.94 -6.81 -26.71
CA THR A 203 11.91 -7.05 -25.61
C THR A 203 12.87 -8.20 -25.90
N GLY A 204 12.76 -8.87 -27.05
CA GLY A 204 13.64 -9.99 -27.42
C GLY A 204 13.47 -11.24 -26.55
N LEU A 205 12.35 -11.36 -25.83
CA LEU A 205 12.10 -12.45 -24.86
C LEU A 205 11.33 -13.65 -25.45
N ALA A 206 11.24 -13.78 -26.77
CA ALA A 206 10.58 -14.92 -27.39
C ALA A 206 11.42 -16.19 -27.16
N ARG A 207 10.87 -17.14 -26.38
CA ARG A 207 11.44 -18.47 -26.17
C ARG A 207 11.52 -19.23 -27.50
N SER A 208 12.70 -19.76 -27.80
CA SER A 208 12.91 -20.87 -28.75
C SER A 208 12.15 -22.11 -28.32
#